data_AF-A0A947CU76-F1
#
_entry.id   AF-A0A947CU76-F1
#
_cell.length_a   1.000
_cell.length_b   1.000
_cell.length_c   1.000
_cell.angle_alpha   90.00
_cell.angle_beta   90.00
_cell.angle_gamma   90.00
#
_symmetry.space_group_name_H-M   'P 1'
#
loop_
_entity.id
_entity.type
_entity.pdbx_description
1 polymer ?
#
loop_
_entity_poly.entity_id
_entity_poly.type
_entity_poly.pdbx_seq_one_letter_code
_entity_poly.pdbx_strand_id
1 'polypeptide(L)'
;MNQKEKPVSSSLQQHVVRSYKIFGLVALVGILVGLAAFLAVNLFYLFDNSWIRPVILDSAHQEVVQMDARIGDEKRKRDNTRHQLGELEAERGMLEARSLELKRFEKDFEDVSKAERTRTYAGLMARRELHQSRLEAAVLGARKKALSERITALQGTLKSQGELLAKLESTPYARAIDNKVFLAFVPYENLENVQKDDLVFGCKWGIIRCTEVGRIGERLPGEVNSRHPHSDKPVRGLMVELRVDKKWAAEHSALFVDGKPLWLF
;
A
#
# COMPACT_ATOMS: atom_id res chain seq x y z
N MET A 1 -13.09 63.18 74.75
CA MET A 1 -12.22 62.78 73.63
C MET A 1 -13.12 62.44 72.46
N ASN A 2 -13.36 63.37 71.53
CA ASN A 2 -14.21 63.18 70.35
C ASN A 2 -13.33 62.97 69.12
N GLN A 3 -13.17 61.70 68.72
CA GLN A 3 -12.56 61.34 67.44
C GLN A 3 -13.56 61.64 66.32
N LYS A 4 -13.27 62.68 65.53
CA LYS A 4 -13.93 62.93 64.25
C LYS A 4 -13.48 61.85 63.26
N GLU A 5 -14.33 60.88 63.02
CA GLU A 5 -14.19 59.97 61.88
C GLU A 5 -14.28 60.78 60.59
N LYS A 6 -13.20 60.79 59.80
CA LYS A 6 -13.17 61.45 58.49
C LYS A 6 -14.05 60.64 57.53
N PRO A 7 -15.02 61.25 56.84
CA PRO A 7 -15.86 60.54 55.89
C PRO A 7 -14.97 60.00 54.76
N VAL A 8 -14.81 58.68 54.73
CA VAL A 8 -14.13 57.99 53.62
C VAL A 8 -14.89 58.34 52.34
N SER A 9 -14.16 58.91 51.37
CA SER A 9 -14.76 59.64 50.25
C SER A 9 -15.70 58.74 49.42
N SER A 10 -16.94 59.19 49.26
CA SER A 10 -18.00 58.53 48.49
C SER A 10 -17.60 58.20 47.05
N SER A 11 -16.62 58.91 46.48
CA SER A 11 -16.06 58.64 45.15
C SER A 11 -15.39 57.27 45.04
N LEU A 12 -14.69 56.83 46.08
CA LEU A 12 -13.90 55.59 46.06
C LEU A 12 -14.80 54.36 46.09
N GLN A 13 -15.87 54.43 46.89
CA GLN A 13 -16.93 53.40 46.91
C GLN A 13 -17.63 53.30 45.56
N GLN A 14 -17.90 54.43 44.90
CA GLN A 14 -18.57 54.45 43.60
C GLN A 14 -17.73 53.81 42.47
N HIS A 15 -16.41 53.99 42.51
CA HIS A 15 -15.49 53.35 41.55
C HIS A 15 -15.41 51.83 41.74
N VAL A 16 -15.37 51.35 42.98
CA VAL A 16 -15.33 49.91 43.29
C VAL A 16 -16.61 49.21 42.83
N VAL A 17 -17.78 49.82 43.04
CA VAL A 17 -19.05 49.23 42.59
C VAL A 17 -19.14 49.20 41.06
N ARG A 18 -18.64 50.23 40.36
CA ARG A 18 -18.61 50.26 38.90
C ARG A 18 -17.66 49.21 38.31
N SER A 19 -16.47 49.03 38.89
CA SER A 19 -15.50 48.03 38.41
C SER A 19 -16.05 46.62 38.57
N TYR A 20 -16.69 46.29 39.70
CA TYR A 20 -17.34 44.99 39.90
C TYR A 20 -18.43 44.70 38.86
N LYS A 21 -19.29 45.70 38.57
CA LYS A 21 -20.35 45.56 37.53
C LYS A 21 -19.77 45.31 36.14
N ILE A 22 -18.71 46.03 35.78
CA ILE A 22 -18.03 45.84 34.50
C ILE A 22 -17.39 44.45 34.45
N PHE A 23 -16.71 44.03 35.50
CA PHE A 23 -16.07 42.71 35.56
C PHE A 23 -17.10 41.57 35.47
N GLY A 24 -18.22 41.70 36.17
CA GLY A 24 -19.34 40.76 36.08
C GLY A 24 -19.95 40.70 34.68
N LEU A 25 -20.14 41.84 34.02
CA LEU A 25 -20.63 41.89 32.64
C LEU A 25 -19.64 41.23 31.67
N VAL A 26 -18.36 41.54 31.79
CA VAL A 26 -17.30 40.95 30.94
C VAL A 26 -17.23 39.43 31.13
N ALA A 27 -17.30 38.96 32.38
CA ALA A 27 -17.32 37.53 32.67
C ALA A 27 -18.56 36.84 32.09
N LEU A 28 -19.75 37.43 32.24
CA LEU A 28 -21.00 36.88 31.71
C LEU A 28 -21.01 36.85 30.19
N VAL A 29 -20.55 37.93 29.53
CA VAL A 29 -20.39 37.97 28.08
C VAL A 29 -19.37 36.92 27.62
N GLY A 30 -18.26 36.76 28.33
CA GLY A 30 -17.25 35.74 28.03
C GLY A 30 -17.81 34.31 28.05
N ILE A 31 -18.59 33.97 29.08
CA ILE A 31 -19.26 32.65 29.17
C ILE A 31 -20.26 32.47 28.03
N LEU A 32 -21.05 33.51 27.72
CA LEU A 32 -22.07 33.45 26.69
C LEU A 32 -21.43 33.28 25.29
N VAL A 33 -20.33 33.98 25.02
CA VAL A 33 -19.53 33.80 23.79
C VAL A 33 -18.94 32.39 23.73
N GLY A 34 -18.40 31.88 24.85
CA GLY A 34 -17.88 30.51 24.92
C GLY A 34 -18.94 29.45 24.62
N LEU A 35 -20.14 29.60 25.18
CA LEU A 35 -21.26 28.69 24.96
C LEU A 35 -21.80 28.78 23.53
N ALA A 36 -21.92 29.99 22.98
CA ALA A 36 -22.30 30.19 21.60
C ALA A 36 -21.28 29.57 20.63
N ALA A 37 -19.98 29.74 20.88
CA ALA A 37 -18.92 29.12 20.09
C ALA A 37 -18.95 27.58 20.17
N PHE A 38 -19.17 27.03 21.38
CA PHE A 38 -19.33 25.59 21.57
C PHE A 38 -20.54 25.04 20.78
N LEU A 39 -21.70 25.70 20.87
CA LEU A 39 -22.89 25.32 20.11
C LEU A 39 -22.65 25.41 18.60
N ALA A 40 -21.98 26.47 18.13
CA ALA A 40 -21.66 26.63 16.71
C ALA A 40 -20.79 25.49 16.17
N VAL A 41 -19.75 25.08 16.91
CA VAL A 41 -18.90 23.93 16.52
C VAL A 41 -19.69 22.63 16.50
N ASN A 42 -20.53 22.38 17.51
CA ASN A 42 -21.37 21.17 17.53
C ASN A 42 -22.35 21.15 16.35
N LEU A 43 -23.00 22.29 16.08
CA LEU A 43 -23.94 22.40 14.96
C LEU A 43 -23.25 22.18 13.62
N PHE A 44 -22.04 22.73 13.45
CA PHE A 44 -21.24 22.52 12.25
C PHE A 44 -20.98 21.02 12.00
N TYR A 45 -20.46 20.28 12.98
CA TYR A 45 -20.19 18.84 12.81
C TYR A 45 -21.45 17.97 12.70
N LEU A 46 -22.64 18.49 13.03
CA LEU A 46 -23.90 17.78 12.82
C LEU A 46 -24.40 17.87 11.37
N PHE A 47 -23.98 18.90 10.62
CA PHE A 47 -24.42 19.12 9.24
C PHE A 47 -23.31 18.93 8.20
N ASP A 48 -22.04 19.02 8.62
CA ASP A 48 -20.91 18.90 7.71
C ASP A 48 -20.55 17.44 7.41
N ASN A 49 -20.74 17.06 6.15
CA ASN A 49 -20.40 15.74 5.61
C ASN A 49 -19.14 15.79 4.71
N SER A 50 -18.26 16.77 4.94
CA SER A 50 -17.05 16.98 4.14
C SER A 50 -15.77 16.57 4.85
N TRP A 51 -15.86 16.20 6.14
CA TRP A 51 -14.69 15.87 6.94
C TRP A 51 -14.11 14.50 6.59
N ILE A 52 -12.78 14.41 6.64
CA ILE A 52 -12.00 13.18 6.51
C ILE A 52 -10.94 13.16 7.61
N ARG A 53 -10.48 11.98 8.01
CA ARG A 53 -9.46 11.86 9.05
C ARG A 53 -8.14 11.37 8.45
N PRO A 54 -7.04 12.13 8.51
CA PRO A 54 -5.76 11.66 7.98
C PRO A 54 -5.22 10.49 8.82
N VAL A 55 -4.59 9.54 8.13
CA VAL A 55 -3.91 8.37 8.69
C VAL A 55 -2.56 8.26 8.01
N ILE A 56 -1.50 8.33 8.80
CA ILE A 56 -0.13 8.18 8.28
C ILE A 56 0.21 6.70 8.34
N LEU A 57 0.44 6.09 7.18
CA LEU A 57 1.04 4.77 7.11
C LEU A 57 2.56 4.90 7.15
N ASP A 58 3.15 4.27 8.16
CA ASP A 58 4.60 4.08 8.29
C ASP A 58 4.90 2.57 8.25
N SER A 59 6.16 2.24 8.01
CA SER A 59 6.74 0.90 8.03
C SER A 59 6.39 0.08 9.29
N ALA A 60 6.15 0.74 10.42
CA ALA A 60 5.78 0.12 11.68
C ALA A 60 4.28 -0.25 11.81
N HIS A 61 3.44 0.12 10.84
CA HIS A 61 2.01 -0.20 10.91
C HIS A 61 1.79 -1.70 10.70
N GLN A 62 0.90 -2.31 11.48
CA GLN A 62 0.73 -3.76 11.53
C GLN A 62 0.39 -4.35 10.16
N GLU A 63 -0.45 -3.68 9.38
CA GLU A 63 -0.88 -4.07 8.04
C GLU A 63 0.27 -3.98 7.04
N VAL A 64 1.17 -3.00 7.18
CA VAL A 64 2.36 -2.83 6.34
C VAL A 64 3.36 -3.95 6.63
N VAL A 65 3.58 -4.26 7.90
CA VAL A 65 4.45 -5.38 8.33
C VAL A 65 3.93 -6.72 7.80
N GLN A 66 2.61 -6.95 7.88
CA GLN A 66 1.99 -8.16 7.32
C GLN A 66 2.12 -8.22 5.79
N MET A 67 1.97 -7.09 5.11
CA MET A 67 2.14 -7.01 3.65
C MET A 67 3.59 -7.30 3.24
N ASP A 68 4.57 -6.75 3.95
CA ASP A 68 5.99 -6.99 3.69
C ASP A 68 6.34 -8.47 3.84
N ALA A 69 5.90 -9.10 4.95
CA ALA A 69 6.07 -10.53 5.17
C ALA A 69 5.46 -11.35 4.01
N ARG A 70 4.26 -10.99 3.55
CA ARG A 70 3.58 -11.65 2.44
C ARG A 70 4.33 -11.49 1.12
N ILE A 71 4.85 -10.30 0.82
CA ILE A 71 5.67 -10.05 -0.38
C ILE A 71 6.97 -10.86 -0.30
N GLY A 72 7.60 -10.91 0.86
CA GLY A 72 8.79 -11.73 1.11
C GLY A 72 8.55 -13.21 0.87
N ASP A 73 7.42 -13.76 1.33
CA ASP A 73 7.02 -15.14 1.08
C ASP A 73 6.85 -15.46 -0.41
N GLU A 74 6.13 -14.59 -1.14
CA GLU A 74 5.91 -14.79 -2.57
C GLU A 74 7.20 -14.62 -3.39
N LYS A 75 8.10 -13.71 -2.99
CA LYS A 75 9.45 -13.59 -3.59
C LYS A 75 10.26 -14.86 -3.37
N ARG A 76 10.26 -15.43 -2.16
CA ARG A 76 10.94 -16.71 -1.86
C ARG A 76 10.39 -17.86 -2.71
N LYS A 77 9.07 -17.97 -2.84
CA LYS A 77 8.44 -18.99 -3.70
C LYS A 77 8.88 -18.83 -5.16
N ARG A 78 8.86 -17.61 -5.69
CA ARG A 78 9.32 -17.31 -7.05
C ARG A 78 10.79 -17.66 -7.25
N ASP A 79 11.64 -17.33 -6.29
CA ASP A 79 13.08 -17.57 -6.41
C ASP A 79 13.41 -19.06 -6.32
N ASN A 80 12.66 -19.82 -5.51
CA ASN A 80 12.73 -21.29 -5.53
C ASN A 80 12.29 -21.88 -6.89
N THR A 81 11.17 -21.41 -7.46
CA THR A 81 10.74 -21.81 -8.81
C THR A 81 11.82 -21.49 -9.86
N ARG A 82 12.43 -20.30 -9.76
CA ARG A 82 13.50 -19.87 -10.67
C ARG A 82 14.74 -20.75 -10.54
N HIS A 83 15.09 -21.16 -9.33
CA HIS A 83 16.20 -22.08 -9.10
C HIS A 83 15.93 -23.44 -9.75
N GLN A 84 14.76 -24.03 -9.53
CA GLN A 84 14.34 -25.29 -10.17
C GLN A 84 14.34 -25.20 -11.69
N LEU A 85 13.92 -24.07 -12.26
CA LEU A 85 13.98 -23.82 -13.69
C LEU A 85 15.43 -23.87 -14.20
N GLY A 86 16.35 -23.21 -13.51
CA GLY A 86 17.78 -23.21 -13.86
C GLY A 86 18.40 -24.62 -13.82
N GLU A 87 18.05 -25.43 -12.83
CA GLU A 87 18.51 -26.83 -12.75
C GLU A 87 18.05 -27.66 -13.95
N LEU A 88 16.76 -27.54 -14.33
CA LEU A 88 16.21 -28.27 -15.47
C LEU A 88 16.76 -27.77 -16.81
N GLU A 89 17.02 -26.47 -16.94
CA GLU A 89 17.65 -25.90 -18.14
C GLU A 89 19.10 -26.40 -18.28
N ALA A 90 19.84 -26.50 -17.18
CA ALA A 90 21.17 -27.10 -17.17
C ALA A 90 21.12 -28.59 -17.55
N GLU A 91 20.19 -29.37 -16.98
CA GLU A 91 19.99 -30.78 -17.34
C GLU A 91 19.67 -30.94 -18.84
N ARG A 92 18.76 -30.12 -19.37
CA ARG A 92 18.43 -30.12 -20.80
C ARG A 92 19.66 -29.81 -21.65
N GLY A 93 20.49 -28.85 -21.26
CA GLY A 93 21.73 -28.51 -21.96
C GLY A 93 22.73 -29.67 -22.01
N MET A 94 22.90 -30.39 -20.89
CA MET A 94 23.75 -31.59 -20.85
C MET A 94 23.23 -32.70 -21.76
N LEU A 95 21.92 -32.95 -21.76
CA LEU A 95 21.31 -33.95 -22.66
C LEU A 95 21.39 -33.54 -24.12
N GLU A 96 21.29 -32.24 -24.42
CA GLU A 96 21.45 -31.72 -25.78
C GLU A 96 22.86 -31.93 -26.30
N ALA A 97 23.89 -31.66 -25.48
CA ALA A 97 25.28 -31.93 -25.82
C ALA A 97 25.51 -33.43 -26.08
N ARG A 98 25.00 -34.31 -25.20
CA ARG A 98 25.09 -35.77 -25.39
C ARG A 98 24.35 -36.25 -26.65
N SER A 99 23.20 -35.66 -26.96
CA SER A 99 22.44 -35.99 -28.17
C SER A 99 23.21 -35.64 -29.45
N LEU A 100 23.99 -34.56 -29.43
CA LEU A 100 24.82 -34.14 -30.56
C LEU A 100 26.02 -35.07 -30.75
N GLU A 101 26.63 -35.51 -29.65
CA GLU A 101 27.72 -36.49 -29.66
C GLU A 101 27.28 -37.82 -30.29
N LEU A 102 26.14 -38.36 -29.84
CA LEU A 102 25.59 -39.61 -30.40
C LEU A 102 25.23 -39.50 -31.88
N LYS A 103 24.71 -38.34 -32.31
CA LYS A 103 24.42 -38.11 -33.73
C LYS A 103 25.68 -38.08 -34.60
N ARG A 104 26.79 -37.54 -34.07
CA ARG A 104 28.08 -37.58 -34.76
C ARG A 104 28.58 -39.02 -34.87
N PHE A 105 28.55 -39.77 -33.77
CA PHE A 105 28.91 -41.18 -33.75
C PHE A 105 28.09 -42.01 -34.74
N GLU A 106 26.76 -41.83 -34.78
CA GLU A 106 25.89 -42.54 -35.74
C GLU A 106 26.30 -42.27 -37.19
N LYS A 107 26.60 -41.00 -37.53
CA LYS A 107 27.03 -40.62 -38.87
C LYS A 107 28.35 -41.28 -39.25
N ASP A 108 29.35 -41.18 -38.36
CA ASP A 108 30.68 -41.76 -38.57
C ASP A 108 30.59 -43.28 -38.75
N PHE A 109 29.72 -43.94 -37.98
CA PHE A 109 29.53 -45.38 -38.04
C PHE A 109 28.73 -45.85 -39.26
N GLU A 110 27.74 -45.07 -39.71
CA GLU A 110 26.98 -45.38 -40.92
C GLU A 110 27.89 -45.43 -42.15
N ASP A 111 28.82 -44.47 -42.25
CA ASP A 111 29.80 -44.38 -43.34
C ASP A 111 30.73 -45.60 -43.36
N VAL A 112 31.20 -46.06 -42.20
CA VAL A 112 32.03 -47.28 -42.07
C VAL A 112 31.23 -48.55 -42.37
N SER A 113 29.99 -48.65 -41.87
CA SER A 113 29.14 -49.84 -42.07
C SER A 113 28.75 -50.08 -43.53
N LYS A 114 28.67 -49.01 -44.34
CA LYS A 114 28.41 -49.12 -45.79
C LYS A 114 29.59 -49.72 -46.54
N ALA A 115 30.81 -49.51 -46.05
CA ALA A 115 32.04 -50.06 -46.61
C ALA A 115 32.24 -51.55 -46.24
N GLU A 116 31.78 -51.98 -45.06
CA GLU A 116 32.07 -53.30 -44.49
C GLU A 116 30.82 -54.22 -44.49
N ARG A 117 30.41 -54.73 -45.66
CA ARG A 117 29.20 -55.58 -45.86
C ARG A 117 29.41 -57.07 -45.63
N THR A 118 30.44 -57.49 -44.91
CA THR A 118 30.78 -58.90 -44.72
C THR A 118 29.98 -59.53 -43.57
N ARG A 119 29.49 -60.77 -43.76
CA ARG A 119 28.79 -61.58 -42.74
C ARG A 119 29.74 -62.13 -41.67
N THR A 120 30.67 -61.30 -41.21
CA THR A 120 31.63 -61.63 -40.16
C THR A 120 31.04 -61.32 -38.80
N TYR A 121 31.51 -62.02 -37.76
CA TYR A 121 31.13 -61.76 -36.37
C TYR A 121 31.32 -60.28 -35.99
N ALA A 122 32.41 -59.65 -36.45
CA ALA A 122 32.68 -58.22 -36.26
C ALA A 122 31.57 -57.32 -36.84
N GLY A 123 31.08 -57.61 -38.05
CA GLY A 123 29.99 -56.85 -38.67
C GLY A 123 28.65 -56.99 -37.93
N LEU A 124 28.38 -58.14 -37.31
CA LEU A 124 27.18 -58.33 -36.48
C LEU A 124 27.26 -57.56 -35.16
N MET A 125 28.42 -57.55 -34.50
CA MET A 125 28.66 -56.78 -33.28
C MET A 125 28.54 -55.27 -33.55
N ALA A 126 29.14 -54.79 -34.64
CA ALA A 126 29.03 -53.42 -35.09
C ALA A 126 27.57 -52.96 -35.28
N ARG A 127 26.72 -53.79 -35.91
CA ARG A 127 25.29 -53.49 -36.05
C ARG A 127 24.57 -53.41 -34.71
N ARG A 128 24.87 -54.32 -33.79
CA ARG A 128 24.27 -54.32 -32.45
C ARG A 128 24.57 -53.01 -31.71
N GLU A 129 25.82 -52.54 -31.76
CA GLU A 129 26.24 -51.28 -31.13
C GLU A 129 25.54 -50.05 -31.75
N LEU A 130 25.38 -50.03 -33.08
CA LEU A 130 24.62 -49.00 -33.77
C LEU A 130 23.14 -48.99 -33.34
N HIS A 131 22.51 -50.17 -33.27
CA HIS A 131 21.12 -50.28 -32.82
C HIS A 131 20.97 -49.82 -31.36
N GLN A 132 21.92 -50.13 -30.50
CA GLN A 132 21.93 -49.67 -29.10
C GLN A 132 22.09 -48.15 -29.01
N SER A 133 22.97 -47.56 -29.83
CA SER A 133 23.17 -46.10 -29.89
C SER A 133 21.92 -45.37 -30.39
N ARG A 134 21.22 -45.93 -31.38
CA ARG A 134 19.94 -45.39 -31.87
C ARG A 134 18.85 -45.43 -30.81
N LEU A 135 18.78 -46.51 -30.04
CA LEU A 135 17.84 -46.60 -28.91
C LEU A 135 18.17 -45.55 -27.85
N GLU A 136 19.45 -45.37 -27.50
CA GLU A 136 19.89 -44.32 -26.56
C GLU A 136 19.49 -42.92 -27.07
N ALA A 137 19.74 -42.62 -28.35
CA ALA A 137 19.35 -41.35 -28.96
C ALA A 137 17.83 -41.12 -28.91
N ALA A 138 17.02 -42.15 -29.17
CA ALA A 138 15.57 -42.07 -29.08
C ALA A 138 15.09 -41.79 -27.64
N VAL A 139 15.67 -42.48 -26.64
CA VAL A 139 15.37 -42.27 -25.22
C VAL A 139 15.74 -40.85 -24.77
N LEU A 140 16.91 -40.35 -25.18
CA LEU A 140 17.33 -38.99 -24.88
C LEU A 140 16.41 -37.95 -25.54
N GLY A 141 15.95 -38.20 -26.76
CA GLY A 141 14.96 -37.36 -27.45
C GLY A 141 13.66 -37.26 -26.67
N ALA A 142 13.13 -38.40 -26.18
CA ALA A 142 11.94 -38.44 -25.36
C ALA A 142 12.13 -37.70 -24.02
N ARG A 143 13.27 -37.89 -23.34
CA ARG A 143 13.60 -37.20 -22.08
C ARG A 143 13.73 -35.69 -22.28
N LYS A 144 14.41 -35.24 -23.34
CA LYS A 144 14.51 -33.82 -23.69
C LYS A 144 13.13 -33.20 -23.91
N LYS A 145 12.24 -33.90 -24.63
CA LYS A 145 10.87 -33.43 -24.85
C LYS A 145 10.11 -33.27 -23.52
N ALA A 146 10.14 -34.30 -22.66
CA ALA A 146 9.51 -34.24 -21.34
C ALA A 146 10.06 -33.08 -20.47
N LEU A 147 11.37 -32.86 -20.49
CA LEU A 147 11.99 -31.72 -19.80
C LEU A 147 11.56 -30.37 -20.40
N SER A 148 11.46 -30.27 -21.72
CA SER A 148 11.04 -29.03 -22.38
C SER A 148 9.60 -28.64 -22.03
N GLU A 149 8.70 -29.62 -21.91
CA GLU A 149 7.33 -29.40 -21.45
C GLU A 149 7.31 -28.93 -19.99
N ARG A 150 8.11 -29.55 -19.12
CA ARG A 150 8.23 -29.14 -17.71
C ARG A 150 8.80 -27.73 -17.55
N ILE A 151 9.84 -27.39 -18.32
CA ILE A 151 10.43 -26.03 -18.35
C ILE A 151 9.36 -25.01 -18.77
N THR A 152 8.59 -25.32 -19.81
CA THR A 152 7.54 -24.44 -20.31
C THR A 152 6.45 -24.21 -19.26
N ALA A 153 6.05 -25.27 -18.56
CA ALA A 153 5.09 -25.18 -17.45
C ALA A 153 5.62 -24.30 -16.30
N LEU A 154 6.87 -24.48 -15.88
CA LEU A 154 7.50 -23.67 -14.83
C LEU A 154 7.68 -22.20 -15.24
N GLN A 155 8.03 -21.93 -16.48
CA GLN A 155 8.08 -20.56 -17.02
C GLN A 155 6.71 -19.88 -16.96
N GLY A 156 5.64 -20.63 -17.28
CA GLY A 156 4.26 -20.16 -17.10
C GLY A 156 3.95 -19.80 -15.65
N THR A 157 4.30 -20.68 -14.70
CA THR A 157 4.14 -20.42 -13.26
C THR A 157 4.93 -19.19 -12.81
N LEU A 158 6.18 -19.04 -13.26
CA LEU A 158 7.04 -17.91 -12.91
C LEU A 158 6.45 -16.59 -13.41
N LYS A 159 5.86 -16.59 -14.61
CA LYS A 159 5.15 -15.43 -15.16
C LYS A 159 3.95 -15.05 -14.28
N SER A 160 3.10 -16.01 -13.92
CA SER A 160 1.94 -15.75 -13.04
C SER A 160 2.36 -15.27 -11.66
N GLN A 161 3.45 -15.83 -11.08
CA GLN A 161 4.03 -15.36 -9.82
C GLN A 161 4.54 -13.92 -9.94
N GLY A 162 5.19 -13.57 -11.05
CA GLY A 162 5.65 -12.21 -11.33
C GLY A 162 4.50 -11.20 -11.43
N GLU A 163 3.42 -11.57 -12.14
CA GLU A 163 2.21 -10.74 -12.25
C GLU A 163 1.52 -10.53 -10.89
N LEU A 164 1.45 -11.57 -10.05
CA LEU A 164 0.92 -11.46 -8.70
C LEU A 164 1.78 -10.53 -7.83
N LEU A 165 3.10 -10.70 -7.86
CA LEU A 165 4.03 -9.84 -7.13
C LEU A 165 3.89 -8.37 -7.56
N ALA A 166 3.82 -8.10 -8.86
CA ALA A 166 3.62 -6.74 -9.36
C ALA A 166 2.31 -6.12 -8.84
N LYS A 167 1.22 -6.90 -8.76
CA LYS A 167 -0.05 -6.44 -8.17
C LYS A 167 0.09 -6.16 -6.68
N LEU A 168 0.78 -7.01 -5.92
CA LEU A 168 1.02 -6.79 -4.50
C LEU A 168 1.87 -5.54 -4.26
N GLU A 169 2.95 -5.36 -5.03
CA GLU A 169 3.85 -4.21 -4.95
C GLU A 169 3.17 -2.89 -5.36
N SER A 170 2.15 -2.94 -6.25
CA SER A 170 1.38 -1.74 -6.60
C SER A 170 0.42 -1.25 -5.50
N THR A 171 0.20 -2.05 -4.45
CA THR A 171 -0.70 -1.64 -3.37
C THR A 171 -0.08 -0.52 -2.52
N PRO A 172 -0.90 0.39 -1.94
CA PRO A 172 -0.38 1.46 -1.08
C PRO A 172 0.35 0.93 0.16
N TYR A 173 -0.08 -0.21 0.70
CA TYR A 173 0.58 -0.86 1.84
C TYR A 173 2.00 -1.30 1.49
N ALA A 174 2.23 -1.76 0.26
CA ALA A 174 3.58 -2.09 -0.20
C ALA A 174 4.45 -0.84 -0.38
N ARG A 175 3.88 0.26 -0.92
CA ARG A 175 4.59 1.55 -1.00
C ARG A 175 4.96 2.11 0.37
N ALA A 176 4.14 1.82 1.38
CA ALA A 176 4.34 2.23 2.76
C ALA A 176 5.55 1.55 3.45
N ILE A 177 6.12 0.50 2.84
CA ILE A 177 7.32 -0.19 3.34
C ILE A 177 8.54 0.72 3.21
N ASP A 178 8.74 1.33 2.03
CA ASP A 178 9.92 2.15 1.74
C ASP A 178 9.68 3.64 2.01
N ASN A 179 8.44 4.12 1.88
CA ASN A 179 8.11 5.53 1.97
C ASN A 179 6.89 5.76 2.87
N LYS A 180 6.80 6.91 3.53
CA LYS A 180 5.58 7.27 4.27
C LYS A 180 4.45 7.56 3.28
N VAL A 181 3.33 6.86 3.42
CA VAL A 181 2.13 7.06 2.59
C VAL A 181 1.06 7.72 3.45
N PHE A 182 0.49 8.80 2.94
CA PHE A 182 -0.62 9.47 3.59
C PHE A 182 -1.93 8.91 3.05
N LEU A 183 -2.74 8.37 3.95
CA LEU A 183 -4.11 7.98 3.67
C LEU A 183 -5.06 8.90 4.42
N ALA A 184 -6.33 8.89 4.04
CA ALA A 184 -7.40 9.48 4.81
C ALA A 184 -8.56 8.52 4.92
N PHE A 185 -9.12 8.42 6.12
CA PHE A 185 -10.36 7.74 6.38
C PHE A 185 -11.54 8.63 6.00
N VAL A 186 -12.45 8.09 5.20
CA VAL A 186 -13.68 8.75 4.74
C VAL A 186 -14.89 7.92 5.19
N PRO A 187 -15.75 8.46 6.08
CA PRO A 187 -17.00 7.80 6.44
C PRO A 187 -17.90 7.56 5.22
N TYR A 188 -18.73 6.52 5.26
CA TYR A 188 -19.68 6.25 4.16
C TYR A 188 -20.62 7.41 3.89
N GLU A 189 -21.06 8.12 4.93
CA GLU A 189 -21.92 9.30 4.84
C GLU A 189 -21.28 10.45 4.05
N ASN A 190 -19.95 10.49 3.99
CA ASN A 190 -19.18 11.55 3.32
C ASN A 190 -18.69 11.09 1.93
N LEU A 191 -18.80 9.81 1.60
CA LEU A 191 -18.17 9.22 0.41
C LEU A 191 -18.73 9.76 -0.91
N GLU A 192 -19.99 10.19 -0.92
CA GLU A 192 -20.62 10.84 -2.08
C GLU A 192 -19.99 12.20 -2.40
N ASN A 193 -19.44 12.88 -1.38
CA ASN A 193 -18.82 14.20 -1.50
C ASN A 193 -17.30 14.15 -1.76
N VAL A 194 -16.71 12.95 -1.91
CA VAL A 194 -15.25 12.78 -2.05
C VAL A 194 -14.92 12.14 -3.38
N GLN A 195 -14.55 12.95 -4.36
CA GLN A 195 -14.11 12.52 -5.69
C GLN A 195 -12.59 12.55 -5.82
N LYS A 196 -12.09 11.91 -6.88
CA LYS A 196 -10.67 11.87 -7.19
C LYS A 196 -10.20 13.26 -7.60
N ASP A 197 -9.04 13.66 -7.10
CA ASP A 197 -8.37 14.95 -7.32
C ASP A 197 -9.04 16.17 -6.66
N ASP A 198 -10.06 15.94 -5.81
CA ASP A 198 -10.67 16.99 -4.99
C ASP A 198 -9.66 17.64 -4.05
N LEU A 199 -9.89 18.92 -3.78
CA LEU A 199 -9.06 19.73 -2.90
C LEU A 199 -9.29 19.35 -1.44
N VAL A 200 -8.18 19.21 -0.71
CA VAL A 200 -8.20 18.96 0.73
C VAL A 200 -7.70 20.19 1.48
N PHE A 201 -8.50 20.60 2.46
CA PHE A 201 -8.24 21.76 3.30
C PHE A 201 -7.91 21.34 4.73
N GLY A 202 -6.84 21.92 5.26
CA GLY A 202 -6.46 21.81 6.67
C GLY A 202 -6.65 23.17 7.36
N CYS A 203 -7.26 23.15 8.54
CA CYS A 203 -7.62 24.37 9.27
C CYS A 203 -6.79 24.56 10.55
N LYS A 204 -6.40 25.82 10.81
CA LYS A 204 -5.73 26.26 12.04
C LYS A 204 -6.74 26.96 12.95
N TRP A 205 -6.57 26.79 14.26
CA TRP A 205 -7.49 27.27 15.30
C TRP A 205 -8.93 26.75 15.11
N GLY A 206 -9.05 25.43 14.96
CA GLY A 206 -10.33 24.79 14.66
C GLY A 206 -10.72 25.04 13.21
N ILE A 207 -11.87 25.64 12.99
CA ILE A 207 -12.53 25.76 11.66
C ILE A 207 -12.25 27.14 11.01
N ILE A 208 -11.53 28.03 11.69
CA ILE A 208 -11.49 29.46 11.32
C ILE A 208 -10.53 29.72 10.15
N ARG A 209 -9.32 29.17 10.15
CA ARG A 209 -8.29 29.51 9.14
C ARG A 209 -7.87 28.30 8.33
N CYS A 210 -8.53 28.07 7.20
CA CYS A 210 -8.32 26.88 6.36
C CYS A 210 -7.46 27.17 5.12
N THR A 211 -6.49 26.30 4.84
CA THR A 211 -5.63 26.38 3.66
C THR A 211 -5.63 25.06 2.90
N GLU A 212 -5.43 25.10 1.59
CA GLU A 212 -5.19 23.90 0.79
C GLU A 212 -3.91 23.20 1.28
N VAL A 213 -4.02 21.90 1.54
CA VAL A 213 -2.95 21.05 2.06
C VAL A 213 -2.62 19.89 1.14
N GLY A 214 -3.49 19.58 0.17
CA GLY A 214 -3.29 18.46 -0.73
C GLY A 214 -4.53 18.12 -1.56
N ARG A 215 -4.50 16.93 -2.17
CA ARG A 215 -5.56 16.40 -3.04
C ARG A 215 -5.88 14.94 -2.75
N ILE A 216 -7.14 14.58 -2.99
CA ILE A 216 -7.60 13.19 -2.88
C ILE A 216 -7.08 12.35 -4.06
N GLY A 217 -6.54 11.18 -3.74
CA GLY A 217 -6.07 10.19 -4.70
C GLY A 217 -7.11 9.12 -4.99
N GLU A 218 -6.64 7.89 -5.17
CA GLU A 218 -7.51 6.75 -5.47
C GLU A 218 -8.16 6.19 -4.20
N ARG A 219 -9.39 5.69 -4.33
CA ARG A 219 -10.11 5.02 -3.24
C ARG A 219 -9.56 3.60 -3.09
N LEU A 220 -9.25 3.22 -1.86
CA LEU A 220 -8.71 1.90 -1.55
C LEU A 220 -9.84 0.92 -1.20
N PRO A 221 -9.77 -0.31 -1.69
CA PRO A 221 -10.71 -1.35 -1.30
C PRO A 221 -10.45 -1.78 0.16
N GLY A 222 -11.53 -2.01 0.90
CA GLY A 222 -11.47 -2.48 2.29
C GLY A 222 -12.17 -1.51 3.25
N GLU A 223 -13.19 -2.01 3.93
CA GLU A 223 -13.88 -1.25 4.99
C GLU A 223 -12.98 -1.19 6.23
N VAL A 224 -12.89 0.01 6.80
CA VAL A 224 -12.15 0.26 8.03
C VAL A 224 -13.07 0.96 9.02
N ASN A 225 -12.82 0.72 10.31
CA ASN A 225 -13.53 1.38 11.39
C ASN A 225 -12.61 2.44 11.98
N SER A 226 -13.13 3.65 12.17
CA SER A 226 -12.44 4.74 12.83
C SER A 226 -13.36 5.44 13.81
N ARG A 227 -12.84 6.40 14.56
CA ARG A 227 -13.63 7.19 15.51
C ARG A 227 -13.95 8.56 14.92
N HIS A 228 -15.19 8.98 15.10
CA HIS A 228 -15.65 10.31 14.72
C HIS A 228 -14.83 11.40 15.47
N PRO A 229 -14.31 12.44 14.79
CA PRO A 229 -13.42 13.44 15.39
C PRO A 229 -14.00 14.15 16.62
N HIS A 230 -15.29 14.45 16.59
CA HIS A 230 -15.98 15.15 17.69
C HIS A 230 -16.73 14.24 18.69
N SER A 231 -17.46 13.22 18.23
CA SER A 231 -18.34 12.41 19.10
C SER A 231 -17.69 11.13 19.66
N ASP A 232 -16.46 10.79 19.27
CA ASP A 232 -15.72 9.56 19.61
C ASP A 232 -16.45 8.24 19.27
N LYS A 233 -17.61 8.31 18.60
CA LYS A 233 -18.38 7.14 18.18
C LYS A 233 -17.63 6.40 17.07
N PRO A 234 -17.64 5.05 17.07
CA PRO A 234 -17.09 4.27 15.97
C PRO A 234 -17.95 4.49 14.72
N VAL A 235 -17.29 4.81 13.62
CA VAL A 235 -17.87 5.01 12.29
C VAL A 235 -17.13 4.16 11.27
N ARG A 236 -17.85 3.73 10.24
CA ARG A 236 -17.34 2.83 9.20
C ARG A 236 -17.14 3.61 7.90
N GLY A 237 -16.16 3.21 7.12
CA GLY A 237 -15.81 3.93 5.91
C GLY A 237 -14.69 3.28 5.13
N LEU A 238 -14.14 4.04 4.19
CA LEU A 238 -13.08 3.60 3.30
C LEU A 238 -11.82 4.45 3.50
N MET A 239 -10.68 3.87 3.15
CA MET A 239 -9.44 4.63 3.03
C MET A 239 -9.32 5.21 1.62
N VAL A 240 -8.84 6.44 1.52
CA VAL A 240 -8.46 7.08 0.26
C VAL A 240 -7.02 7.52 0.35
N GLU A 241 -6.30 7.46 -0.76
CA GLU A 241 -4.95 8.00 -0.83
C GLU A 241 -4.99 9.53 -0.73
N LEU A 242 -4.04 10.12 -0.01
CA LEU A 242 -3.95 11.56 0.16
C LEU A 242 -2.59 12.05 -0.34
N ARG A 243 -2.59 12.92 -1.35
CA ARG A 243 -1.36 13.60 -1.81
C ARG A 243 -1.21 14.89 -1.02
N VAL A 244 -0.35 14.87 -0.02
CA VAL A 244 -0.13 16.00 0.89
C VAL A 244 1.06 16.83 0.46
N ASP A 245 0.85 18.12 0.20
CA ASP A 245 1.93 19.08 -0.07
C ASP A 245 2.55 19.61 1.24
N LYS A 246 1.74 19.70 2.30
CA LYS A 246 2.11 20.28 3.59
C LYS A 246 2.06 19.25 4.72
N LYS A 247 3.23 18.74 5.13
CA LYS A 247 3.37 17.65 6.13
C LYS A 247 2.60 17.88 7.44
N TRP A 248 2.52 19.13 7.93
CA TRP A 248 1.81 19.46 9.17
C TRP A 248 0.31 19.10 9.13
N ALA A 249 -0.29 19.04 7.95
CA ALA A 249 -1.71 18.72 7.79
C ALA A 249 -2.04 17.28 8.19
N ALA A 250 -1.07 16.36 8.06
CA ALA A 250 -1.28 14.95 8.38
C ALA A 250 -1.37 14.67 9.89
N GLU A 251 -0.97 15.64 10.73
CA GLU A 251 -1.05 15.53 12.20
C GLU A 251 -2.41 15.99 12.76
N HIS A 252 -3.28 16.56 11.93
CA HIS A 252 -4.57 17.11 12.36
C HIS A 252 -5.61 15.99 12.57
N SER A 253 -6.57 16.22 13.48
CA SER A 253 -7.63 15.25 13.77
C SER A 253 -8.67 15.13 12.65
N ALA A 254 -8.88 16.20 11.88
CA ALA A 254 -9.80 16.24 10.74
C ALA A 254 -9.30 17.20 9.66
N LEU A 255 -9.56 16.83 8.41
CA LEU A 255 -9.38 17.63 7.19
C LEU A 255 -10.74 17.72 6.47
N PHE A 256 -10.89 18.64 5.53
CA PHE A 256 -12.15 18.87 4.82
C PHE A 256 -11.96 18.77 3.31
N VAL A 257 -12.94 18.21 2.60
CA VAL A 257 -12.90 17.97 1.15
C VAL A 257 -13.87 18.90 0.43
N ASP A 258 -13.44 19.44 -0.72
CA ASP A 258 -14.25 20.22 -1.68
C ASP A 258 -14.95 21.48 -1.11
N GLY A 259 -14.54 21.94 0.08
CA GLY A 259 -15.10 23.14 0.66
C GLY A 259 -14.34 23.62 1.89
N LYS A 260 -14.21 24.94 2.02
CA LYS A 260 -13.79 25.54 3.30
C LYS A 260 -14.99 25.54 4.25
N PRO A 261 -14.86 24.97 5.46
CA PRO A 261 -15.97 24.86 6.38
C PRO A 261 -16.49 26.21 6.91
N LEU A 262 -15.64 27.23 7.00
CA LEU A 262 -16.04 28.62 7.27
C LEU A 262 -15.27 29.60 6.37
N TRP A 263 -16.00 30.55 5.76
CA TRP A 263 -15.50 31.59 4.85
C TRP A 263 -14.78 32.75 5.57
N LEU A 264 -14.13 32.52 6.70
CA LEU A 264 -13.34 33.55 7.38
C LEU A 264 -11.91 33.58 6.82
N PHE A 265 -11.78 34.15 5.61
CA PHE A 265 -10.55 34.51 4.87
C PHE A 265 -9.51 33.39 4.65
#